data_AF-A0A8J6NYT0-F1
#
_entry.id   AF-A0A8J6NYT0-F1
#
_cell.length_a   1.000
_cell.length_b   1.000
_cell.length_c   1.000
_cell.angle_alpha   90.00
_cell.angle_beta   90.00
_cell.angle_gamma   90.00
#
_symmetry.space_group_name_H-M   'P 1'
#
loop_
_entity.id
_entity.type
_entity.pdbx_description
1 polymer ?
#
loop_
_entity_poly.entity_id
_entity_poly.type
_entity_poly.pdbx_seq_one_letter_code
_entity_poly.pdbx_strand_id
1 'polypeptide(L)' 'MTISVDELATKAMSLSGEARALLAERLIESLDQESVRDIWLTEAKRRRDEVRSGQVKPIPGNDVMESVRKLLDDK' A
#
# COMPACT_ATOMS: atom_id res chain seq x y z
N MET A 1 -7.09 23.61 -13.42
CA MET A 1 -7.59 22.38 -14.08
C MET A 1 -7.98 21.39 -13.00
N THR A 2 -9.22 20.90 -13.00
CA THR A 2 -9.67 19.84 -12.09
C THR A 2 -9.67 18.52 -12.85
N ILE A 3 -8.60 17.74 -12.73
CA ILE A 3 -8.53 16.36 -13.22
C ILE A 3 -9.17 15.47 -12.15
N SER A 4 -10.04 14.52 -12.54
CA SER A 4 -10.62 13.57 -11.59
C SER A 4 -9.59 12.51 -11.19
N VAL A 5 -9.76 11.93 -9.99
CA VAL A 5 -8.89 10.84 -9.52
C VAL A 5 -8.92 9.66 -10.49
N ASP A 6 -10.08 9.32 -11.03
CA ASP A 6 -10.24 8.20 -11.97
C ASP A 6 -9.50 8.45 -13.30
N GLU A 7 -9.54 9.68 -13.81
CA GLU A 7 -8.81 10.05 -15.02
C GLU A 7 -7.29 10.00 -14.79
N LEU A 8 -6.83 10.50 -13.64
CA LEU A 8 -5.42 10.44 -13.26
C LEU A 8 -4.95 8.99 -13.09
N ALA A 9 -5.75 8.15 -12.42
CA ALA A 9 -5.46 6.74 -12.21
C ALA A 9 -5.35 5.99 -13.55
N THR A 10 -6.28 6.25 -14.48
CA THR A 10 -6.25 5.65 -15.82
C THR A 10 -4.96 5.99 -16.56
N LYS A 11 -4.54 7.27 -16.52
CA LYS A 11 -3.28 7.69 -17.14
C LYS A 11 -2.07 7.07 -16.43
N ALA A 12 -2.06 7.01 -15.11
CA ALA A 12 -1.00 6.37 -14.35
C ALA A 12 -0.85 4.88 -14.70
N MET A 13 -1.95 4.16 -14.96
CA MET A 13 -1.90 2.75 -15.33
C MET A 13 -1.24 2.50 -16.70
N SER A 14 -1.26 3.48 -17.61
CA SER A 14 -0.56 3.40 -18.90
C SER A 14 0.96 3.55 -18.81
N LEU A 15 1.51 3.95 -17.67
CA LEU A 15 2.96 4.09 -17.46
C LEU A 15 3.64 2.73 -17.33
N SER A 16 4.96 2.68 -17.56
CA SER A 16 5.78 1.50 -17.25
C SER A 16 5.74 1.17 -15.76
N GLY A 17 6.13 -0.06 -15.39
CA GLY A 17 6.16 -0.46 -13.99
C GLY A 17 7.03 0.45 -13.12
N GLU A 18 8.20 0.83 -13.63
CA GLU A 18 9.17 1.70 -12.97
C GLU A 18 8.62 3.13 -12.80
N ALA A 19 8.00 3.67 -13.86
CA ALA A 19 7.40 4.99 -13.82
C ALA A 19 6.20 5.05 -12.86
N ARG A 20 5.41 3.97 -12.78
CA ARG A 20 4.33 3.85 -11.77
C ARG A 20 4.89 3.81 -10.35
N ALA A 21 5.95 3.04 -10.11
CA ALA A 21 6.59 2.95 -8.80
C ALA A 21 7.12 4.32 -8.35
N LEU A 22 7.81 5.04 -9.23
CA LEU A 22 8.32 6.40 -8.96
C LEU A 22 7.19 7.41 -8.69
N LEU A 23 6.08 7.32 -9.42
CA LEU A 23 4.90 8.16 -9.17
C LEU A 23 4.27 7.85 -7.82
N ALA A 24 4.14 6.57 -7.46
CA ALA A 24 3.61 6.16 -6.17
C ALA A 24 4.47 6.67 -5.00
N GLU A 25 5.80 6.60 -5.13
CA GLU A 25 6.73 7.14 -4.14
C GLU A 25 6.50 8.65 -3.92
N ARG A 26 6.48 9.45 -4.99
CA ARG A 26 6.24 10.90 -4.87
C ARG A 26 4.87 11.25 -4.30
N LEU A 27 3.84 10.48 -4.65
CA LEU A 27 2.51 10.68 -4.10
C LEU A 27 2.51 10.40 -2.60
N ILE A 28 3.16 9.32 -2.15
CA ILE A 28 3.30 9.01 -0.72
C ILE A 28 4.08 10.10 0.01
N GLU A 29 5.20 10.57 -0.55
CA GLU A 29 5.98 11.69 0.02
C GLU A 29 5.19 12.99 0.12
N SER A 30 4.24 13.21 -0.79
CA SER A 30 3.38 14.41 -0.77
C SER A 30 2.29 14.38 0.30
N LEU A 31 2.03 13.22 0.91
CA LEU A 31 1.05 13.11 1.99
C LEU A 31 1.66 13.66 3.29
N ASP A 32 1.06 14.72 3.82
CA ASP A 32 1.41 15.20 5.16
C ASP A 32 1.04 14.13 6.20
N GLN A 33 1.99 13.81 7.10
CA GLN A 33 1.80 12.81 8.15
C GLN A 33 0.61 13.13 9.05
N GLU A 34 0.31 14.40 9.29
CA GLU A 34 -0.83 14.79 10.12
C GLU A 34 -2.17 14.48 9.43
N SER A 35 -2.23 14.71 8.10
CA SER A 35 -3.44 14.45 7.30
C SER A 35 -3.80 12.96 7.16
N VAL A 36 -2.81 12.06 7.21
CA VAL A 36 -3.04 10.61 7.04
C VAL A 36 -3.07 9.84 8.35
N ARG A 37 -2.60 10.42 9.46
CA ARG A 37 -2.44 9.73 10.75
C ARG A 37 -3.70 9.02 11.21
N ASP A 38 -4.84 9.70 11.16
CA ASP A 38 -6.11 9.16 11.66
C ASP A 38 -6.62 7.99 10.81
N ILE A 39 -6.44 8.07 9.49
CA ILE A 39 -6.79 7.00 8.56
C ILE A 39 -5.92 5.77 8.84
N TRP A 40 -4.61 5.96 9.00
CA TRP A 40 -3.67 4.87 9.29
C TRP A 40 -3.93 4.25 10.67
N LEU A 41 -4.21 5.08 11.67
CA LEU A 41 -4.53 4.60 13.02
C LEU A 41 -5.84 3.79 13.02
N THR A 42 -6.84 4.24 12.29
CA THR A 42 -8.11 3.54 12.12
C THR A 42 -7.90 2.18 11.48
N GLU A 43 -7.15 2.12 10.38
CA GLU A 43 -6.84 0.89 9.67
C GLU A 43 -5.99 -0.08 10.54
N ALA A 44 -5.00 0.44 11.25
CA ALA A 44 -4.17 -0.37 12.15
C ALA A 44 -4.99 -1.00 13.29
N LYS A 45 -5.92 -0.23 13.90
CA LYS A 45 -6.83 -0.75 14.92
C LYS A 45 -7.76 -1.82 14.34
N ARG A 46 -8.37 -1.56 13.18
CA ARG A 46 -9.24 -2.52 12.48
C ARG A 46 -8.52 -3.85 12.24
N ARG A 47 -7.34 -3.82 11.62
CA ARG A 47 -6.56 -5.05 11.33
C ARG A 47 -6.15 -5.81 12.58
N ARG A 48 -5.74 -5.10 13.63
CA ARG A 48 -5.41 -5.71 14.93
C ARG A 48 -6.63 -6.45 15.51
N ASP A 49 -7.80 -5.83 15.46
CA ASP A 49 -9.02 -6.38 16.05
C ASP A 49 -9.55 -7.57 15.25
N GLU A 50 -9.43 -7.55 13.92
CA GLU A 50 -9.70 -8.70 13.04
C GLU A 50 -8.82 -9.91 13.38
N VAL A 51 -7.52 -9.68 13.62
CA VAL A 51 -6.59 -10.75 14.03
C VAL A 51 -6.96 -11.29 15.41
N ARG A 52 -7.22 -10.40 16.38
CA ARG A 52 -7.55 -10.80 17.77
C ARG A 52 -8.89 -11.49 17.90
N SER A 53 -9.86 -11.11 17.08
CA SER A 53 -11.19 -11.74 17.04
C SER A 53 -11.21 -13.05 16.26
N GLY A 54 -10.15 -13.36 15.51
CA GLY A 54 -10.08 -14.53 14.64
C GLY A 54 -10.90 -14.40 13.35
N GLN A 55 -11.38 -13.19 13.01
CA GLN A 55 -12.06 -12.93 11.73
C GLN A 55 -11.14 -13.16 10.53
N VAL A 56 -9.85 -12.97 10.71
CA VAL A 56 -8.83 -13.24 9.69
C VAL A 56 -7.80 -14.23 10.20
N LYS A 57 -7.31 -15.09 9.30
CA LYS A 57 -6.21 -16.01 9.60
C LYS A 57 -4.88 -15.30 9.29
N PRO A 58 -4.07 -14.94 10.29
CA PRO A 58 -2.77 -14.33 10.04
C PRO A 58 -1.80 -15.35 9.42
N ILE A 59 -0.84 -14.84 8.66
CA ILE A 59 0.30 -15.61 8.16
C ILE A 59 1.49 -15.32 9.10
N PRO A 60 2.29 -16.32 9.50
CA PRO A 60 3.49 -16.08 10.28
C PRO A 60 4.43 -15.10 9.56
N GLY A 61 4.98 -14.13 10.31
CA GLY A 61 5.80 -13.05 9.74
C GLY A 61 7.04 -13.58 9.00
N ASN A 62 7.67 -14.64 9.51
CA ASN A 62 8.83 -15.24 8.87
C ASN A 62 8.50 -15.80 7.48
N ASP A 63 7.36 -16.48 7.34
CA ASP A 63 6.90 -17.09 6.09
C ASP A 63 6.62 -16.02 5.02
N VAL A 64 6.01 -14.90 5.42
CA VAL A 64 5.76 -13.75 4.52
C VAL A 64 7.10 -13.14 4.08
N MET A 65 8.01 -12.90 5.01
CA MET A 65 9.30 -12.28 4.69
C MET A 65 10.16 -13.19 3.79
N GLU A 66 10.13 -14.50 3.99
CA GLU A 66 10.79 -15.46 3.10
C GLU A 66 10.18 -15.42 1.70
N SER A 67 8.85 -15.40 1.59
CA SER A 67 8.14 -15.33 0.31
C SER A 67 8.48 -14.05 -0.46
N VAL A 68 8.55 -12.91 0.22
CA VAL A 68 8.93 -11.62 -0.39
C VAL A 68 10.36 -11.65 -0.91
N ARG A 69 11.32 -12.22 -0.17
CA ARG A 69 12.71 -12.33 -0.64
C ARG A 69 12.81 -13.17 -1.91
N LYS A 70 12.18 -14.35 -1.94
CA LYS A 70 12.14 -15.20 -3.14
C LYS A 70 11.60 -14.45 -4.37
N LEU A 71 10.51 -13.69 -4.19
CA LEU A 71 9.92 -12.86 -5.25
C LEU A 71 10.84 -11.76 -5.80
N LEU A 72 11.78 -11.28 -4.99
CA LEU A 72 12.75 -10.25 -5.38
C LEU A 72 14.02 -10.87 -5.99
N ASP A 73 14.43 -12.04 -5.51
CA ASP A 73 15.61 -12.77 -6.01
C ASP A 73 15.34 -13.47 -7.36
N ASP A 74 14.09 -13.81 -7.66
CA ASP A 74 13.65 -14.43 -8.92
C ASP A 74 13.41 -13.41 -10.07
N LYS A 75 13.68 -12.12 -9.84
CA LYS A 75 13.59 -11.04 -10.85
C LYS A 75 14.97 -10.57 -11.32
#